data_AF-A0A6G1BGC2-F1
#
_entry.id   AF-A0A6G1BGC2-F1
#
_cell.length_a   1.000
_cell.length_b   1.000
_cell.length_c   1.000
_cell.angle_alpha   90.00
_cell.angle_beta   90.00
_cell.angle_gamma   90.00
#
_symmetry.space_group_name_H-M   'P 1'
#
loop_
_entity.id
_entity.type
_entity.pdbx_description
1 polymer ?
#
loop_
_entity_poly.entity_id
_entity_poly.type
_entity_poly.pdbx_seq_one_letter_code
_entity_poly.pdbx_strand_id
1 'polypeptide(L)'
;ICHILPQRVQQWQKSPCIAEEHGKKMLERIHREQQDAHTRLKDMECHFHELEAIILRGKQQPVCEDEETNKSNRNNAHMQTFCVSCGQSISSHVALRHMEHCFVKYERKWSFGSLYPTCIEGATRLFCDVYDPKSKRYCKRLQVLCPEHSRDPKVSDDEVCGCPLVHNVFEVTGNFCRLPKSVCNLHYCWEKLRRAEVDLERVRTLSKLEELLEQEHKVRTAMTNRAGLLALMLHQTTQHDPLTADLRSKVES
;
A
#
# COMPACT_ATOMS: atom_id res chain seq x y z
N ILE A 1 -9.06 0.27 -52.91
CA ILE A 1 -8.70 0.10 -51.48
C ILE A 1 -7.54 -0.89 -51.32
N CYS A 2 -7.59 -2.10 -51.91
CA CYS A 2 -6.53 -3.13 -51.79
C CYS A 2 -5.12 -2.74 -52.28
N HIS A 3 -4.96 -1.80 -53.22
CA HIS A 3 -3.63 -1.38 -53.71
C HIS A 3 -2.99 -0.24 -52.88
N ILE A 4 -3.81 0.60 -52.23
CA ILE A 4 -3.34 1.79 -51.52
C ILE A 4 -2.88 1.41 -50.12
N LEU A 5 -3.60 0.50 -49.46
CA LEU A 5 -3.32 0.13 -48.08
C LEU A 5 -1.91 -0.46 -47.88
N PRO A 6 -1.41 -1.40 -48.72
CA PRO A 6 -0.05 -1.92 -48.58
C PRO A 6 1.03 -0.83 -48.69
N GLN A 7 0.85 0.12 -49.61
CA GLN A 7 1.77 1.26 -49.77
C GLN A 7 1.77 2.15 -48.53
N ARG A 8 0.60 2.42 -47.95
CA ARG A 8 0.48 3.24 -46.73
C ARG A 8 1.08 2.58 -45.50
N VAL A 9 0.90 1.26 -45.35
CA VAL A 9 1.54 0.49 -44.27
C VAL A 9 3.07 0.54 -44.40
N GLN A 10 3.60 0.34 -45.62
CA GLN A 10 5.05 0.44 -45.86
C GLN A 10 5.60 1.85 -45.57
N GLN A 11 4.87 2.90 -45.95
CA GLN A 11 5.30 4.29 -45.66
C GLN A 11 5.30 4.57 -44.16
N TRP A 12 4.27 4.15 -43.44
CA TRP A 12 4.18 4.29 -41.99
C TRP A 12 5.29 3.54 -41.26
N GLN A 13 5.66 2.34 -41.72
CA GLN A 13 6.78 1.57 -41.16
C GLN A 13 8.15 2.22 -41.42
N LYS A 14 8.32 2.90 -42.56
CA LYS A 14 9.58 3.57 -42.92
C LYS A 14 9.82 4.86 -42.15
N SER A 15 8.76 5.56 -41.73
CA SER A 15 8.84 6.84 -41.03
C SER A 15 7.84 6.87 -39.87
N PRO A 16 8.20 6.36 -38.68
CA PRO A 16 7.33 6.46 -37.51
C PRO A 16 7.05 7.93 -37.18
N CYS A 17 5.82 8.24 -36.77
CA CYS A 17 5.48 9.60 -36.40
C CYS A 17 5.99 9.95 -34.99
N ILE A 18 6.14 11.25 -34.70
CA ILE A 18 6.58 11.75 -33.39
C ILE A 18 5.70 11.19 -32.25
N ALA A 19 4.39 11.08 -32.48
CA ALA A 19 3.46 10.51 -31.50
C ALA A 19 3.74 9.03 -31.20
N GLU A 20 4.24 8.27 -32.18
CA GLU A 20 4.64 6.87 -32.00
C GLU A 20 5.92 6.76 -31.16
N GLU A 21 6.90 7.64 -31.39
CA GLU A 21 8.11 7.71 -30.58
C GLU A 21 7.83 8.11 -29.13
N HIS A 22 6.95 9.09 -28.92
CA HIS A 22 6.50 9.46 -27.57
C HIS A 22 5.75 8.32 -26.90
N GLY A 23 4.91 7.58 -27.65
CA GLY A 23 4.23 6.38 -27.15
C GLY A 23 5.22 5.34 -26.65
N LYS A 24 6.25 5.01 -27.44
CA LYS A 24 7.33 4.07 -27.06
C LYS A 24 8.08 4.54 -25.82
N LYS A 25 8.54 5.79 -25.77
CA LYS A 25 9.23 6.36 -24.59
C LYS A 25 8.36 6.32 -23.33
N MET A 26 7.05 6.57 -23.48
CA MET A 26 6.12 6.50 -22.36
C MET A 26 5.90 5.06 -21.88
N LEU A 27 5.78 4.10 -22.80
CA LEU A 27 5.71 2.67 -22.44
C LEU A 27 6.98 2.22 -21.72
N GLU A 28 8.16 2.58 -22.20
CA GLU A 28 9.44 2.28 -21.54
C GLU A 28 9.48 2.85 -20.11
N ARG A 29 9.00 4.07 -19.91
CA ARG A 29 8.90 4.66 -18.56
C ARG A 29 7.92 3.87 -17.68
N ILE A 30 6.73 3.56 -18.20
CA ILE A 30 5.70 2.81 -17.45
C ILE A 30 6.24 1.41 -17.07
N HIS A 31 6.92 0.72 -17.99
CA HIS A 31 7.52 -0.60 -17.71
C HIS A 31 8.57 -0.53 -16.60
N ARG A 32 9.42 0.50 -16.58
CA ARG A 32 10.35 0.73 -15.46
C ARG A 32 9.61 0.97 -14.15
N GLU A 33 8.62 1.87 -14.14
CA GLU A 33 7.82 2.14 -12.93
C GLU A 33 7.08 0.88 -12.43
N GLN A 34 6.61 0.02 -13.33
CA GLN A 34 6.01 -1.28 -12.98
C GLN A 34 7.04 -2.23 -12.36
N GLN A 35 8.23 -2.34 -12.94
CA GLN A 35 9.32 -3.16 -12.39
C GLN A 35 9.75 -2.69 -11.00
N ASP A 36 9.87 -1.37 -10.80
CA ASP A 36 10.18 -0.77 -9.51
C ASP A 36 9.07 -1.07 -8.49
N ALA A 37 7.80 -0.91 -8.86
CA ALA A 37 6.67 -1.25 -8.00
C ALA A 37 6.63 -2.73 -7.63
N HIS A 38 6.92 -3.64 -8.56
CA HIS A 38 7.03 -5.07 -8.28
C HIS A 38 8.19 -5.41 -7.34
N THR A 39 9.34 -4.76 -7.52
CA THR A 39 10.49 -4.92 -6.62
C THR A 39 10.14 -4.46 -5.22
N ARG A 40 9.53 -3.27 -5.10
CA ARG A 40 9.06 -2.73 -3.84
C ARG A 40 8.05 -3.63 -3.13
N LEU A 41 7.14 -4.28 -3.86
CA LEU A 41 6.21 -5.25 -3.27
C LEU A 41 6.94 -6.45 -2.65
N LYS A 42 7.99 -6.95 -3.30
CA LYS A 42 8.83 -8.03 -2.76
C LYS A 42 9.56 -7.58 -1.51
N ASP A 43 10.13 -6.38 -1.52
CA ASP A 43 10.82 -5.81 -0.36
C ASP A 43 9.87 -5.66 0.84
N MET A 44 8.62 -5.21 0.60
CA MET A 44 7.61 -5.11 1.66
C MET A 44 7.20 -6.48 2.21
N GLU A 45 7.18 -7.52 1.37
CA GLU A 45 6.96 -8.88 1.84
C GLU A 45 8.12 -9.36 2.73
N CYS A 46 9.37 -9.06 2.37
CA CYS A 46 10.52 -9.33 3.24
C CYS A 46 10.41 -8.58 4.58
N HIS A 47 10.10 -7.28 4.55
CA HIS A 47 9.89 -6.47 5.76
C HIS A 47 8.77 -7.02 6.65
N PHE A 48 7.69 -7.56 6.06
CA PHE A 48 6.63 -8.22 6.82
C PHE A 48 7.17 -9.43 7.60
N HIS A 49 7.95 -10.31 6.94
CA HIS A 49 8.54 -11.47 7.60
C HIS A 49 9.57 -11.09 8.67
N GLU A 50 10.37 -10.06 8.41
CA GLU A 50 11.30 -9.49 9.40
C GLU A 50 10.57 -8.94 10.62
N LEU A 51 9.45 -8.24 10.42
CA LEU A 51 8.60 -7.74 11.49
C LEU A 51 8.02 -8.90 12.32
N GLU A 52 7.49 -9.95 11.70
CA GLU A 52 7.01 -11.12 12.43
C GLU A 52 8.13 -11.79 13.23
N ALA A 53 9.34 -11.87 12.68
CA ALA A 53 10.50 -12.40 13.40
C ALA A 53 10.88 -11.50 14.60
N ILE A 54 10.80 -10.18 14.48
CA ILE A 54 11.03 -9.23 15.59
C ILE A 54 9.96 -9.43 16.68
N ILE A 55 8.69 -9.53 16.29
CA ILE A 55 7.57 -9.75 17.22
C ILE A 55 7.78 -11.06 17.98
N LEU A 56 8.15 -12.14 17.30
CA LEU A 56 8.42 -13.42 17.93
C LEU A 56 9.57 -13.34 18.95
N ARG A 57 10.69 -12.69 18.60
CA ARG A 57 11.82 -12.48 19.52
C ARG A 57 11.43 -11.63 20.73
N GLY A 58 10.60 -10.60 20.52
CA GLY A 58 10.08 -9.75 21.59
C GLY A 58 9.22 -10.52 22.58
N LYS A 59 8.35 -11.42 22.10
CA LYS A 59 7.49 -12.25 22.95
C LYS A 59 8.22 -13.30 23.77
N GLN A 60 9.43 -13.68 23.36
CA GLN A 60 10.28 -14.63 24.09
C GLN A 60 11.06 -14.00 25.24
N GLN A 61 10.95 -12.68 25.45
CA GLN A 61 11.65 -12.00 26.53
C GLN A 61 10.98 -12.30 27.89
N PRO A 62 11.77 -12.37 28.98
CA PRO A 62 11.21 -12.56 30.31
C PRO A 62 10.40 -11.32 30.73
N VAL A 63 9.29 -11.56 31.43
CA VAL A 63 8.49 -10.51 32.06
C VAL A 63 9.30 -9.85 33.16
N CYS A 64 9.31 -8.52 33.17
CA CYS A 64 9.87 -7.75 34.28
C CYS A 64 8.80 -7.58 35.37
N GLU A 65 9.03 -8.19 36.54
CA GLU A 65 8.16 -8.05 37.72
C GLU A 65 8.49 -6.81 38.58
N ASP A 66 9.51 -6.02 38.20
CA ASP A 66 9.98 -4.91 39.04
C ASP A 66 8.94 -3.78 39.19
N GLU A 67 8.52 -3.58 40.44
CA GLU A 67 7.60 -2.56 40.98
C GLU A 67 8.00 -1.11 40.63
N GLU A 68 9.25 -0.86 40.26
CA GLU A 68 9.79 0.48 40.02
C GLU A 68 9.26 1.14 38.74
N THR A 69 8.92 0.34 37.71
CA THR A 69 8.38 0.87 36.45
C THR A 69 6.97 1.45 36.60
N ASN A 70 6.29 1.14 37.71
CA ASN A 70 4.96 1.62 38.04
C ASN A 70 4.97 3.07 38.62
N LYS A 71 6.15 3.64 38.92
CA LYS A 71 6.27 4.98 39.53
C LYS A 71 6.17 6.12 38.50
N SER A 72 6.63 5.95 37.26
CA SER A 72 6.54 7.00 36.23
C SER A 72 5.10 7.27 35.75
N ASN A 73 4.19 6.31 35.99
CA ASN A 73 2.81 6.35 35.54
C ASN A 73 1.85 7.01 36.55
N ARG A 74 2.26 7.21 37.80
CA ARG A 74 1.40 7.80 38.85
C ARG A 74 1.28 9.33 38.79
N ASN A 75 2.24 10.02 38.16
CA ASN A 75 2.26 11.49 38.12
C ASN A 75 1.38 12.11 37.02
N ASN A 76 0.66 11.32 36.22
CA ASN A 76 -0.18 11.81 35.12
C ASN A 76 -1.69 11.58 35.35
N ALA A 77 -2.09 11.33 36.60
CA ALA A 77 -3.45 10.92 36.97
C ALA A 77 -4.54 12.00 36.74
N HIS A 78 -4.17 13.23 36.40
CA HIS A 78 -5.11 14.34 36.23
C HIS A 78 -5.24 14.88 34.79
N MET A 79 -4.47 14.39 33.82
CA MET A 79 -4.63 14.85 32.45
C MET A 79 -5.81 14.11 31.79
N GLN A 80 -6.77 14.89 31.28
CA GLN A 80 -7.92 14.39 30.52
C GLN A 80 -7.79 14.80 29.06
N THR A 81 -8.32 13.98 28.16
CA THR A 81 -8.35 14.20 26.72
C THR A 81 -9.74 13.83 26.22
N PHE A 82 -10.21 14.43 25.13
CA PHE A 82 -11.51 14.06 24.56
C PHE A 82 -11.34 12.98 23.49
N CYS A 83 -12.22 11.98 23.49
CA CYS A 83 -12.29 11.00 22.42
C CYS A 83 -12.83 11.65 21.14
N VAL A 84 -12.10 11.55 20.04
CA VAL A 84 -12.52 12.12 18.74
C VAL A 84 -13.78 11.41 18.19
N SER A 85 -14.00 10.14 18.55
CA SER A 85 -15.13 9.35 18.03
C SER A 85 -16.44 9.55 18.80
N CYS A 86 -16.40 9.73 20.12
CA CYS A 86 -17.62 9.85 20.94
C CYS A 86 -17.72 11.17 21.75
N GLY A 87 -16.69 12.01 21.74
CA GLY A 87 -16.66 13.29 22.45
C GLY A 87 -16.50 13.19 23.97
N GLN A 88 -16.40 11.98 24.55
CA GLN A 88 -16.29 11.81 25.99
C GLN A 88 -14.90 12.24 26.50
N SER A 89 -14.87 12.91 27.65
CA SER A 89 -13.63 13.15 28.40
C SER A 89 -13.12 11.84 28.99
N ILE A 90 -11.87 11.50 28.69
CA ILE A 90 -11.20 10.27 29.10
C ILE A 90 -9.85 10.62 29.74
N SER A 91 -9.45 9.86 30.77
CA SER A 91 -8.11 10.02 31.34
C SER A 91 -7.05 9.66 30.31
N SER A 92 -5.97 10.46 30.24
CA SER A 92 -4.86 10.25 29.31
C SER A 92 -4.24 8.84 29.43
N HIS A 93 -4.31 8.22 30.62
CA HIS A 93 -3.81 6.86 30.83
C HIS A 93 -4.56 5.78 30.03
N VAL A 94 -5.87 5.92 29.88
CA VAL A 94 -6.72 4.94 29.16
C VAL A 94 -7.12 5.41 27.77
N ALA A 95 -6.61 6.57 27.34
CA ALA A 95 -7.04 7.27 26.14
C ALA A 95 -6.89 6.39 24.89
N LEU A 96 -5.72 5.78 24.69
CA LEU A 96 -5.46 4.93 23.52
C LEU A 96 -6.39 3.72 23.45
N ARG A 97 -6.63 3.04 24.59
CA ARG A 97 -7.55 1.88 24.65
C ARG A 97 -8.97 2.28 24.30
N HIS A 98 -9.45 3.37 24.90
CA HIS A 98 -10.79 3.86 24.63
C HIS A 98 -10.94 4.29 23.17
N MET A 99 -10.00 5.07 22.65
CA MET A 99 -10.06 5.57 21.27
C MET A 99 -10.07 4.41 20.26
N GLU A 100 -9.23 3.39 20.44
CA GLU A 100 -9.21 2.21 19.56
C GLU A 100 -10.55 1.44 19.62
N HIS A 101 -11.04 1.11 20.81
CA HIS A 101 -12.32 0.42 20.96
C HIS A 101 -13.51 1.24 20.46
N CYS A 102 -13.50 2.56 20.69
CA CYS A 102 -14.55 3.45 20.25
C CYS A 102 -14.55 3.59 18.72
N PHE A 103 -13.36 3.70 18.11
CA PHE A 103 -13.20 3.71 16.67
C PHE A 103 -13.72 2.41 16.05
N VAL A 104 -13.30 1.25 16.56
CA VAL A 104 -13.79 -0.07 16.12
C VAL A 104 -15.32 -0.16 16.19
N LYS A 105 -15.94 0.32 17.29
CA LYS A 105 -17.41 0.37 17.41
C LYS A 105 -18.07 1.27 16.37
N TYR A 106 -17.48 2.42 16.09
CA TYR A 106 -17.99 3.35 15.10
C TYR A 106 -17.85 2.78 13.67
N GLU A 107 -16.69 2.22 13.37
CA GLU A 107 -16.32 1.73 12.04
C GLU A 107 -17.12 0.49 11.62
N ARG A 108 -17.45 -0.40 12.57
CA ARG A 108 -18.33 -1.58 12.34
C ARG A 108 -19.72 -1.25 11.80
N LYS A 109 -20.17 0.01 11.91
CA LYS A 109 -21.48 0.42 11.37
C LYS A 109 -21.52 0.43 9.84
N TRP A 110 -20.35 0.46 9.20
CA TRP A 110 -20.22 0.49 7.75
C TRP A 110 -19.54 -0.79 7.28
N SER A 111 -20.21 -1.53 6.40
CA SER A 111 -19.62 -2.71 5.77
C SER A 111 -19.02 -2.33 4.42
N PHE A 112 -17.79 -2.78 4.19
CA PHE A 112 -17.10 -2.66 2.91
C PHE A 112 -16.88 -4.07 2.37
N GLY A 113 -17.39 -4.34 1.17
CA GLY A 113 -17.22 -5.64 0.57
C GLY A 113 -17.35 -5.66 -0.94
N SER A 114 -16.79 -6.70 -1.55
CA SER A 114 -16.84 -6.98 -2.98
C SER A 114 -17.51 -8.33 -3.23
N LEU A 115 -17.92 -8.57 -4.46
CA LEU A 115 -18.47 -9.86 -4.90
C LEU A 115 -17.41 -10.96 -4.95
N TYR A 116 -16.14 -10.58 -5.09
CA TYR A 116 -15.02 -11.51 -5.29
C TYR A 116 -13.98 -11.36 -4.19
N PRO A 117 -13.33 -12.47 -3.75
CA PRO A 117 -12.19 -12.39 -2.84
C PRO A 117 -10.98 -11.77 -3.53
N THR A 118 -10.06 -11.17 -2.77
CA THR A 118 -8.82 -10.62 -3.31
C THR A 118 -7.82 -11.76 -3.33
N CYS A 119 -7.38 -12.16 -4.52
CA CYS A 119 -6.27 -13.09 -4.70
C CYS A 119 -5.06 -12.30 -5.15
N ILE A 120 -4.01 -12.30 -4.34
CA ILE A 120 -2.70 -11.77 -4.71
C ILE A 120 -1.76 -12.95 -4.66
N GLU A 121 -1.30 -13.40 -5.82
CA GLU A 121 -0.45 -14.58 -5.95
C GLU A 121 0.85 -14.39 -5.15
N GLY A 122 1.19 -15.40 -4.33
CA GLY A 122 2.47 -15.45 -3.61
C GLY A 122 2.64 -14.45 -2.47
N ALA A 123 1.60 -13.71 -2.08
CA ALA A 123 1.68 -12.70 -1.01
C ALA A 123 0.93 -13.14 0.26
N THR A 124 1.44 -12.75 1.43
CA THR A 124 0.69 -12.89 2.68
C THR A 124 -0.64 -12.14 2.58
N ARG A 125 -1.72 -12.74 3.09
CA ARG A 125 -3.08 -12.20 2.99
C ARG A 125 -3.16 -10.76 3.52
N LEU A 126 -3.54 -9.82 2.64
CA LEU A 126 -3.68 -8.38 2.94
C LEU A 126 -5.09 -8.01 3.41
N PHE A 127 -6.09 -8.59 2.76
CA PHE A 127 -7.49 -8.27 3.01
C PHE A 127 -8.17 -9.37 3.83
N CYS A 128 -9.15 -8.96 4.63
CA CYS A 128 -9.92 -9.85 5.47
C CYS A 128 -10.58 -10.96 4.65
N ASP A 129 -11.29 -10.63 3.56
CA ASP A 129 -11.94 -11.57 2.64
C ASP A 129 -12.77 -12.67 3.30
N VAL A 130 -13.30 -12.41 4.50
CA VAL A 130 -14.32 -13.26 5.11
C VAL A 130 -15.63 -13.03 4.36
N TYR A 131 -16.25 -14.11 3.91
CA TYR A 131 -17.52 -14.06 3.20
C TYR A 131 -18.67 -13.87 4.19
N ASP A 132 -19.50 -12.86 3.94
CA ASP A 132 -20.77 -12.69 4.65
C ASP A 132 -21.93 -13.27 3.80
N PRO A 133 -22.58 -14.36 4.28
CA PRO A 133 -23.71 -14.97 3.57
C PRO A 133 -24.92 -14.04 3.44
N LYS A 134 -25.10 -13.08 4.35
CA LYS A 134 -26.28 -12.19 4.36
C LYS A 134 -26.17 -11.13 3.26
N SER A 135 -25.03 -10.45 3.19
CA SER A 135 -24.76 -9.44 2.15
C SER A 135 -24.29 -10.04 0.82
N LYS A 136 -23.91 -11.34 0.81
CA LYS A 136 -23.31 -12.06 -0.32
C LYS A 136 -22.04 -11.37 -0.84
N ARG A 137 -21.23 -10.87 0.08
CA ARG A 137 -19.99 -10.12 -0.23
C ARG A 137 -18.84 -10.58 0.66
N TYR A 138 -17.62 -10.42 0.16
CA TYR A 138 -16.37 -10.62 0.88
C TYR A 138 -15.90 -9.30 1.51
N CYS A 139 -15.48 -9.34 2.78
CA CYS A 139 -14.98 -8.17 3.50
C CYS A 139 -13.67 -7.63 2.87
N LYS A 140 -13.63 -6.35 2.49
CA LYS A 140 -12.45 -5.71 1.87
C LYS A 140 -11.63 -4.81 2.77
N ARG A 141 -11.84 -4.95 4.08
CA ARG A 141 -11.00 -4.27 5.07
C ARG A 141 -9.65 -4.97 5.17
N LEU A 142 -8.59 -4.23 5.49
CA LEU A 142 -7.28 -4.82 5.80
C LEU A 142 -7.44 -5.87 6.90
N GLN A 143 -6.80 -7.03 6.74
CA GLN A 143 -6.96 -8.15 7.66
C GLN A 143 -6.63 -7.73 9.11
N VAL A 144 -5.49 -7.06 9.29
CA VAL A 144 -5.01 -6.65 10.62
C VAL A 144 -5.89 -5.59 11.29
N LEU A 145 -6.56 -4.73 10.52
CA LEU A 145 -7.43 -3.66 11.04
C LEU A 145 -8.93 -3.97 10.97
N CYS A 146 -9.33 -5.11 10.42
CA CYS A 146 -10.75 -5.41 10.22
C CYS A 146 -11.48 -5.45 11.57
N PRO A 147 -12.39 -4.51 11.86
CA PRO A 147 -13.00 -4.44 13.17
C PRO A 147 -13.98 -5.60 13.39
N GLU A 148 -14.54 -6.18 12.31
CA GLU A 148 -15.54 -7.25 12.37
C GLU A 148 -14.91 -8.63 12.56
N HIS A 149 -13.77 -8.87 11.91
CA HIS A 149 -13.23 -10.21 11.71
C HIS A 149 -11.79 -10.38 12.19
N SER A 150 -11.05 -9.28 12.43
CA SER A 150 -9.75 -9.37 13.10
C SER A 150 -10.00 -9.72 14.56
N ARG A 151 -9.48 -10.87 14.99
CA ARG A 151 -9.52 -11.29 16.39
C ARG A 151 -8.14 -11.05 16.96
N ASP A 152 -8.04 -10.10 17.89
CA ASP A 152 -6.83 -9.93 18.67
C ASP A 152 -6.59 -11.22 19.49
N PRO A 153 -5.39 -11.81 19.45
CA PRO A 153 -5.08 -13.00 20.24
C PRO A 153 -5.33 -12.73 21.72
N LYS A 154 -5.85 -13.73 22.44
CA LYS A 154 -5.98 -13.64 23.89
C LYS A 154 -4.58 -13.51 24.49
N VAL A 155 -4.30 -12.35 25.06
CA VAL A 155 -3.04 -12.06 25.73
C VAL A 155 -2.93 -12.95 26.98
N SER A 156 -1.85 -13.72 27.08
CA SER A 156 -1.54 -14.45 28.31
C SER A 156 -1.06 -13.47 29.38
N ASP A 157 -1.29 -13.76 30.65
CA ASP A 157 -0.85 -12.89 31.74
C ASP A 157 0.69 -12.73 31.78
N ASP A 158 1.41 -13.74 31.26
CA ASP A 158 2.87 -13.76 31.11
C ASP A 158 3.38 -13.18 29.78
N GLU A 159 2.50 -12.69 28.89
CA GLU A 159 2.93 -12.11 27.61
C GLU A 159 3.51 -10.71 27.84
N VAL A 160 4.79 -10.54 27.52
CA VAL A 160 5.45 -9.23 27.51
C VAL A 160 4.97 -8.35 26.36
N CYS A 161 5.10 -7.04 26.53
CA CYS A 161 4.89 -6.07 25.48
C CYS A 161 5.74 -6.37 24.24
N GLY A 162 7.04 -6.65 24.42
CA GLY A 162 7.93 -7.07 23.34
C GLY A 162 8.23 -6.00 22.28
N CYS A 163 7.89 -4.73 22.53
CA CYS A 163 8.18 -3.63 21.61
C CYS A 163 9.70 -3.36 21.56
N PRO A 164 10.34 -3.32 20.38
CA PRO A 164 11.75 -2.93 20.25
C PRO A 164 11.99 -1.52 20.80
N LEU A 165 12.98 -1.38 21.68
CA LEU A 165 13.36 -0.09 22.23
C LEU A 165 14.39 0.59 21.34
N VAL A 166 14.19 1.88 21.10
CA VAL A 166 15.09 2.72 20.33
C VAL A 166 15.77 3.77 21.21
N HIS A 167 17.04 4.04 20.94
CA HIS A 167 17.79 5.15 21.50
C HIS A 167 17.77 6.30 20.49
N ASN A 168 17.61 7.55 20.99
CA ASN A 168 17.53 8.75 20.15
C ASN A 168 16.56 8.62 18.96
N VAL A 169 15.44 7.92 19.14
CA VAL A 169 14.37 7.69 18.15
C VAL A 169 14.76 6.78 16.96
N PHE A 170 16.04 6.71 16.58
CA PHE A 170 16.49 6.05 15.35
C PHE A 170 17.36 4.80 15.57
N GLU A 171 18.03 4.69 16.72
CA GLU A 171 19.01 3.63 16.95
C GLU A 171 18.35 2.43 17.64
N VAL A 172 18.30 1.29 16.96
CA VAL A 172 17.76 0.06 17.53
C VAL A 172 18.72 -0.44 18.61
N THR A 173 18.26 -0.45 19.86
CA THR A 173 19.11 -0.85 21.00
C THR A 173 19.31 -2.36 21.13
N GLY A 174 18.56 -3.15 20.35
CA GLY A 174 18.47 -4.61 20.50
C GLY A 174 17.67 -5.07 21.73
N ASN A 175 17.26 -4.13 22.60
CA ASN A 175 16.43 -4.41 23.77
C ASN A 175 14.95 -4.31 23.42
N PHE A 176 14.13 -4.96 24.25
CA PHE A 176 12.67 -4.98 24.11
C PHE A 176 12.00 -4.50 25.39
N CYS A 177 10.79 -3.97 25.26
CA CYS A 177 9.93 -3.64 26.40
C CYS A 177 9.49 -4.92 27.11
N ARG A 178 9.94 -5.10 28.36
CA ARG A 178 9.66 -6.29 29.19
C ARG A 178 8.44 -6.15 30.11
N LEU A 179 7.71 -5.03 30.02
CA LEU A 179 6.47 -4.85 30.79
C LEU A 179 5.41 -5.85 30.35
N PRO A 180 4.55 -6.33 31.27
CA PRO A 180 3.37 -7.09 30.89
C PRO A 180 2.53 -6.34 29.85
N LYS A 181 2.12 -7.03 28.79
CA LYS A 181 1.36 -6.44 27.67
C LYS A 181 0.02 -5.85 28.12
N SER A 182 -0.58 -6.43 29.15
CA SER A 182 -1.83 -5.94 29.78
C SER A 182 -1.67 -4.58 30.47
N VAL A 183 -0.46 -4.25 30.95
CA VAL A 183 -0.15 -3.04 31.72
C VAL A 183 0.52 -1.96 30.84
N CYS A 184 1.27 -2.35 29.81
CA CYS A 184 1.99 -1.40 28.96
C CYS A 184 1.04 -0.50 28.13
N ASN A 185 0.97 0.79 28.48
CA ASN A 185 0.21 1.78 27.70
C ASN A 185 1.05 2.53 26.67
N LEU A 186 2.36 2.60 26.85
CA LEU A 186 3.26 3.31 25.93
C LEU A 186 3.30 2.66 24.53
N HIS A 187 3.19 1.34 24.48
CA HIS A 187 3.26 0.56 23.25
C HIS A 187 1.95 -0.20 23.01
N TYR A 188 0.81 0.42 23.33
CA TYR A 188 -0.49 -0.21 23.15
C TYR A 188 -0.71 -0.60 21.68
N CYS A 189 -1.00 -1.88 21.45
CA CYS A 189 -1.24 -2.46 20.11
C CYS A 189 -0.12 -2.23 19.07
N TRP A 190 1.14 -2.02 19.50
CA TRP A 190 2.24 -1.72 18.56
C TRP A 190 2.42 -2.78 17.46
N GLU A 191 2.25 -4.07 17.77
CA GLU A 191 2.34 -5.16 16.77
C GLU A 191 1.30 -4.98 15.65
N LYS A 192 0.04 -4.68 16.03
CA LYS A 192 -1.08 -4.46 15.11
C LYS A 192 -0.81 -3.22 14.25
N LEU A 193 -0.30 -2.15 14.85
CA LEU A 193 0.02 -0.91 14.15
C LEU A 193 1.17 -1.07 13.15
N ARG A 194 2.25 -1.79 13.52
CA ARG A 194 3.39 -2.04 12.61
C ARG A 194 3.01 -2.96 11.46
N ARG A 195 2.22 -4.01 11.71
CA ARG A 195 1.65 -4.85 10.64
C ARG A 195 0.79 -4.01 9.68
N ALA A 196 -0.07 -3.15 10.23
CA ALA A 196 -0.94 -2.27 9.44
C ALA A 196 -0.15 -1.26 8.60
N GLU A 197 0.98 -0.76 9.10
CA GLU A 197 1.86 0.15 8.36
C GLU A 197 2.45 -0.53 7.11
N VAL A 198 2.98 -1.74 7.26
CA VAL A 198 3.51 -2.54 6.14
C VAL A 198 2.39 -2.87 5.13
N ASP A 199 1.23 -3.32 5.63
CA ASP A 199 0.09 -3.66 4.78
C ASP A 199 -0.46 -2.45 4.01
N LEU A 200 -0.51 -1.27 4.64
CA LEU A 200 -0.93 -0.04 3.99
C LEU A 200 0.01 0.34 2.84
N GLU A 201 1.31 0.15 3.02
CA GLU A 201 2.30 0.44 1.98
C GLU A 201 2.22 -0.55 0.82
N ARG A 202 1.94 -1.83 1.11
CA ARG A 202 1.66 -2.86 0.10
C ARG A 202 0.42 -2.48 -0.70
N VAL A 203 -0.67 -2.04 -0.05
CA VAL A 203 -1.89 -1.57 -0.75
C VAL A 203 -1.61 -0.36 -1.63
N ARG A 204 -0.89 0.66 -1.14
CA ARG A 204 -0.51 1.82 -1.96
C ARG A 204 0.27 1.42 -3.21
N THR A 205 1.20 0.48 -3.05
CA THR A 205 2.03 0.00 -4.17
C THR A 205 1.19 -0.80 -5.18
N LEU A 206 0.25 -1.63 -4.71
CA LEU A 206 -0.69 -2.34 -5.58
C LEU A 206 -1.59 -1.37 -6.36
N SER A 207 -2.17 -0.37 -5.70
CA SER A 207 -2.97 0.65 -6.38
C SER A 207 -2.17 1.40 -7.44
N LYS A 208 -0.89 1.74 -7.15
CA LYS A 208 0.00 2.34 -8.14
C LYS A 208 0.25 1.40 -9.33
N LEU A 209 0.38 0.09 -9.10
CA LEU A 209 0.56 -0.87 -10.18
C LEU A 209 -0.71 -0.96 -11.07
N GLU A 210 -1.90 -0.95 -10.48
CA GLU A 210 -3.18 -0.90 -11.22
C GLU A 210 -3.26 0.37 -12.09
N GLU A 211 -2.90 1.53 -11.54
CA GLU A 211 -2.84 2.79 -12.30
C GLU A 211 -1.86 2.71 -13.48
N LEU A 212 -0.69 2.11 -13.27
CA LEU A 212 0.32 1.94 -14.32
C LEU A 212 -0.14 1.00 -15.43
N LEU A 213 -0.80 -0.11 -15.09
CA LEU A 213 -1.38 -1.04 -16.06
C LEU A 213 -2.48 -0.37 -16.89
N GLU A 214 -3.32 0.43 -16.26
CA GLU A 214 -4.35 1.22 -16.96
C GLU A 214 -3.72 2.27 -17.89
N GLN A 215 -2.64 2.94 -17.44
CA GLN A 215 -1.88 3.87 -18.28
C GLN A 215 -1.25 3.15 -19.48
N GLU A 216 -0.62 1.99 -19.26
CA GLU A 216 -0.05 1.16 -20.32
C GLU A 216 -1.11 0.78 -21.35
N HIS A 217 -2.28 0.33 -20.89
CA HIS A 217 -3.41 -0.01 -21.75
C HIS A 217 -3.85 1.20 -22.59
N LYS A 218 -4.02 2.38 -21.99
CA LYS A 218 -4.38 3.61 -22.71
C LYS A 218 -3.36 3.97 -23.79
N VAL A 219 -2.07 3.88 -23.48
CA VAL A 219 -1.00 4.21 -24.44
C VAL A 219 -0.98 3.21 -25.60
N ARG A 220 -1.06 1.91 -25.30
CA ARG A 220 -1.14 0.87 -26.34
C ARG A 220 -2.36 1.05 -27.22
N THR A 221 -3.54 1.26 -26.64
CA THR A 221 -4.77 1.50 -27.39
C THR A 221 -4.65 2.74 -28.29
N ALA A 222 -4.05 3.82 -27.78
CA ALA A 222 -3.80 5.02 -28.58
C ALA A 222 -2.83 4.76 -29.74
N MET A 223 -1.76 3.98 -29.53
CA MET A 223 -0.81 3.60 -30.58
C MET A 223 -1.48 2.71 -31.64
N THR A 224 -2.24 1.69 -31.22
CA THR A 224 -3.02 0.82 -32.12
C THR A 224 -4.03 1.61 -32.95
N ASN A 225 -4.72 2.58 -32.34
CA ASN A 225 -5.68 3.44 -33.06
C ASN A 225 -5.00 4.26 -34.17
N ARG A 226 -3.73 4.66 -34.00
CA ARG A 226 -2.94 5.36 -35.03
C ARG A 226 -2.47 4.43 -36.15
N ALA A 227 -2.20 3.18 -35.82
CA ALA A 227 -1.90 2.13 -36.81
C ALA A 227 -3.17 1.54 -37.48
N GLY A 228 -4.36 2.01 -37.10
CA GLY A 228 -5.64 1.54 -37.63
C GLY A 228 -5.86 1.94 -39.10
N LEU A 229 -6.63 1.12 -39.82
CA LEU A 229 -6.97 1.31 -41.24
C LEU A 229 -7.44 2.74 -41.53
N LEU A 230 -8.39 3.26 -40.75
CA LEU A 230 -8.95 4.59 -40.97
C LEU A 230 -7.89 5.69 -40.76
N ALA A 231 -7.06 5.58 -39.72
CA ALA A 231 -6.02 6.55 -39.43
C ALA A 231 -4.97 6.58 -40.56
N LEU A 232 -4.52 5.41 -41.02
CA LEU A 232 -3.61 5.27 -42.16
C LEU A 232 -4.21 5.82 -43.46
N MET A 233 -5.53 5.68 -43.65
CA MET A 233 -6.24 6.18 -44.84
C MET A 233 -6.52 7.69 -44.80
N LEU A 234 -6.64 8.30 -43.62
CA LEU A 234 -6.98 9.72 -43.47
C LEU A 234 -5.78 10.64 -43.22
N HIS A 235 -4.68 10.12 -42.66
CA HIS A 235 -3.52 10.93 -42.30
C HIS A 235 -2.33 10.58 -43.19
N GLN A 236 -1.89 11.56 -43.99
CA GLN A 236 -0.69 11.47 -44.80
C GLN A 236 0.23 12.64 -44.43
N THR A 237 1.41 12.34 -43.91
CA THR A 237 2.45 13.35 -43.71
C THR A 237 3.30 13.41 -44.98
N THR A 238 3.25 14.54 -45.67
CA THR A 238 4.11 14.83 -46.83
C THR A 238 5.40 15.48 -46.37
N GLN A 239 6.52 14.81 -46.58
CA GLN A 239 7.84 15.40 -46.39
C GLN A 239 8.13 16.33 -47.57
N HIS A 240 8.22 17.64 -47.32
CA HIS A 240 8.43 18.64 -48.37
C HIS A 240 9.92 18.92 -48.65
N ASP A 241 10.82 18.53 -47.74
CA ASP A 241 12.27 18.69 -47.89
C ASP A 241 12.99 17.32 -47.85
N PRO A 242 13.65 16.90 -48.94
CA PRO A 242 14.37 15.62 -49.02
C PRO A 242 15.69 15.60 -48.23
N LEU A 243 16.21 16.75 -47.78
CA LEU A 243 17.46 16.85 -47.03
C LEU A 243 17.25 16.89 -45.50
N THR A 244 16.07 17.29 -45.04
CA THR A 244 15.68 17.24 -43.63
C THR A 244 14.70 16.09 -43.40
N ALA A 245 15.23 14.91 -43.10
CA ALA A 245 14.44 13.80 -42.56
C ALA A 245 13.89 14.11 -41.15
N ASP A 246 14.38 15.18 -40.54
CA ASP A 246 14.10 15.59 -39.19
C ASP A 246 13.52 17.02 -39.18
N LEU A 247 12.21 17.12 -38.96
CA LEU A 247 11.47 18.39 -38.91
C LEU A 247 11.58 19.08 -37.53
N ARG A 248 12.47 18.61 -36.63
CA ARG A 248 12.74 19.28 -35.35
C ARG A 248 13.31 20.69 -35.62
N SER A 249 12.71 21.74 -35.06
CA SER A 249 13.43 22.99 -34.84
C SER A 249 14.58 22.68 -33.88
N LYS A 250 15.82 22.92 -34.30
CA LYS A 250 16.95 22.90 -33.36
C LYS A 250 16.59 23.89 -32.24
N VAL A 251 16.62 23.42 -31.00
CA VAL A 251 16.59 24.31 -29.85
C VAL A 251 17.83 25.20 -30.00
N GLU A 252 17.62 26.48 -30.28
CA GLU A 252 18.69 27.47 -30.26
C GLU A 252 19.38 27.39 -28.90
N SER A 253 20.72 27.36 -28.95
CA SER A 253 21.63 27.04 -27.85
C SER A 253 21.55 28.02 -26.68
#